data_AF-A0A399WGI6-F1
#
_entry.id   AF-A0A399WGI6-F1
#
_cell.length_a   1.000
_cell.length_b   1.000
_cell.length_c   1.000
_cell.angle_alpha   90.00
_cell.angle_beta   90.00
_cell.angle_gamma   90.00
#
_symmetry.space_group_name_H-M   'P 1'
#
loop_
_entity.id
_entity.type
_entity.pdbx_description
1 polymer ?
#
loop_
_entity_poly.entity_id
_entity_poly.type
_entity_poly.pdbx_seq_one_letter_code
_entity_poly.pdbx_strand_id
1 'polypeptide(L)'
;MLMASMKKSNRYVAHFDMLGMTSAIQRNTDEAWGALSDLRQSEKNVVNRYRIKLPNSDTFVDNRAYYKRFSDTIILFTLDDQIEDLYAILFKSALLFCESLKKCVPLRGGIAYGEFFINFDLDMFLGKALIDAHDLGETAQWLGVVIDDAIYQKRNLIPDHQNQPFVVKWDLPIKSDKEIKKGNTLVL
;
A
#
# COMPACT_ATOMS: atom_id res chain seq x y z
N MET A 1 -27.35 -20.07 -6.34
CA MET A 1 -27.37 -18.68 -5.84
C MET A 1 -26.62 -18.68 -4.52
N LEU A 2 -25.29 -18.62 -4.56
CA LEU A 2 -24.46 -18.60 -3.35
C LEU A 2 -24.44 -17.17 -2.81
N MET A 3 -24.75 -17.00 -1.53
CA MET A 3 -24.59 -15.72 -0.84
C MET A 3 -23.10 -15.37 -0.80
N ALA A 4 -22.69 -14.28 -1.46
CA ALA A 4 -21.36 -13.72 -1.37
C ALA A 4 -21.05 -13.42 0.11
N SER A 5 -20.27 -14.29 0.77
CA SER A 5 -20.04 -14.16 2.21
C SER A 5 -19.16 -12.95 2.46
N MET A 6 -19.74 -11.89 3.04
CA MET A 6 -19.01 -10.81 3.67
C MET A 6 -18.04 -11.42 4.71
N LYS A 7 -16.74 -11.44 4.41
CA LYS A 7 -15.72 -11.95 5.35
C LYS A 7 -15.15 -10.79 6.14
N LYS A 8 -15.65 -10.59 7.36
CA LYS A 8 -15.05 -9.70 8.38
C LYS A 8 -13.83 -10.40 8.97
N SER A 9 -12.68 -9.75 8.91
CA SER A 9 -11.44 -10.20 9.56
C SER A 9 -10.52 -9.01 9.78
N ASN A 10 -9.58 -9.16 10.70
CA ASN A 10 -8.41 -8.29 10.70
C ASN A 10 -7.56 -8.61 9.47
N ARG A 11 -7.06 -7.57 8.82
CA ARG A 11 -6.26 -7.63 7.59
C ARG A 11 -5.26 -6.49 7.58
N TYR A 12 -4.23 -6.63 6.75
CA TYR A 12 -3.36 -5.53 6.39
C TYR A 12 -3.92 -4.86 5.14
N VAL A 13 -4.02 -3.53 5.18
CA VAL A 13 -4.54 -2.72 4.10
C VAL A 13 -3.57 -1.57 3.83
N ALA A 14 -3.19 -1.40 2.57
CA ALA A 14 -2.47 -0.22 2.11
C ALA A 14 -3.38 0.63 1.23
N HIS A 15 -3.31 1.94 1.41
CA HIS A 15 -3.98 2.93 0.58
C HIS A 15 -2.91 3.80 -0.06
N PHE A 16 -2.95 3.94 -1.38
CA PHE A 16 -2.06 4.78 -2.17
C PHE A 16 -2.86 5.76 -3.01
N ASP A 17 -2.39 7.00 -3.05
CA ASP A 17 -2.98 8.06 -3.87
C ASP A 17 -1.93 8.75 -4.73
N MET A 18 -2.30 9.11 -5.96
CA MET A 18 -1.42 9.81 -6.88
C MET A 18 -1.41 11.30 -6.57
N LEU A 19 -0.24 11.84 -6.24
CA LEU A 19 -0.13 13.25 -5.94
C LEU A 19 -0.23 14.09 -7.21
N GLY A 20 -1.04 15.15 -7.13
CA GLY A 20 -1.13 16.17 -8.18
C GLY A 20 -2.08 15.83 -9.34
N MET A 21 -2.92 14.79 -9.22
CA MET A 21 -3.91 14.41 -10.25
C MET A 21 -4.79 15.61 -10.67
N THR A 22 -5.38 16.32 -9.71
CA THR A 22 -6.24 17.50 -9.99
C THR A 22 -5.50 18.56 -10.77
N SER A 23 -4.28 18.90 -10.36
CA SER A 23 -3.45 19.90 -11.05
C SER A 23 -3.04 19.45 -12.44
N ALA A 24 -2.74 18.17 -12.63
CA ALA A 24 -2.44 17.60 -13.94
C ALA A 24 -3.65 17.70 -14.88
N ILE A 25 -4.86 17.36 -14.42
CA ILE A 25 -6.10 17.48 -15.22
C ILE A 25 -6.33 18.94 -15.62
N GLN A 26 -6.20 19.88 -14.67
CA GLN A 26 -6.41 21.30 -14.91
C GLN A 26 -5.41 21.89 -15.91
N ARG A 27 -4.18 21.37 -15.91
CA ARG A 27 -3.13 21.79 -16.85
C ARG A 27 -3.30 21.16 -18.23
N ASN A 28 -3.42 19.84 -18.28
CA ASN A 28 -3.50 19.07 -19.51
C ASN A 28 -4.07 17.66 -19.25
N THR A 29 -5.23 17.36 -19.82
CA THR A 29 -5.90 16.05 -19.68
C THR A 29 -5.11 14.89 -20.28
N ASP A 30 -4.32 15.12 -21.33
CA ASP A 30 -3.49 14.06 -21.94
C ASP A 30 -2.32 13.68 -21.03
N GLU A 31 -1.75 14.66 -20.33
CA GLU A 31 -0.71 14.43 -19.32
C GLU A 31 -1.26 13.61 -18.15
N ALA A 32 -2.41 14.02 -17.64
CA ALA A 32 -3.16 13.28 -16.62
C ALA A 32 -3.46 11.83 -17.05
N TRP A 33 -3.89 11.64 -18.29
CA TRP A 33 -4.15 10.32 -18.85
C TRP A 33 -2.88 9.47 -18.98
N GLY A 34 -1.76 10.09 -19.38
CA GLY A 34 -0.45 9.45 -19.43
C GLY A 34 -0.01 8.93 -18.06
N ALA A 35 -0.10 9.77 -17.02
CA ALA A 35 0.24 9.40 -15.64
C ALA A 35 -0.63 8.23 -15.13
N LEU A 36 -1.95 8.26 -15.37
CA LEU A 36 -2.84 7.15 -15.02
C LEU A 36 -2.50 5.86 -15.78
N SER A 37 -2.11 5.98 -17.05
CA SER A 37 -1.70 4.84 -17.87
C SER A 37 -0.41 4.21 -17.35
N ASP A 38 0.55 5.04 -16.92
CA ASP A 38 1.79 4.61 -16.31
C ASP A 38 1.58 3.97 -14.94
N LEU A 39 0.72 4.55 -14.10
CA LEU A 39 0.34 3.96 -12.81
C LEU A 39 -0.25 2.56 -13.00
N ARG A 40 -1.18 2.41 -13.96
CA ARG A 40 -1.76 1.11 -14.30
C ARG A 40 -0.71 0.10 -14.77
N GLN A 41 0.34 0.55 -15.45
CA GLN A 41 1.43 -0.33 -15.86
C GLN A 41 2.28 -0.76 -14.66
N SER A 42 2.55 0.13 -13.71
CA SER A 42 3.24 -0.20 -12.45
C SER A 42 2.48 -1.26 -11.65
N GLU A 43 1.16 -1.10 -11.50
CA GLU A 43 0.29 -2.09 -10.84
C GLU A 43 0.39 -3.47 -11.50
N LYS A 44 0.28 -3.52 -12.83
CA LYS A 44 0.39 -4.77 -13.58
C LYS A 44 1.74 -5.45 -13.39
N ASN A 45 2.82 -4.68 -13.33
CA ASN A 45 4.16 -5.22 -13.04
C ASN A 45 4.18 -5.84 -11.63
N VAL A 46 3.72 -5.10 -10.62
CA VAL A 46 3.67 -5.56 -9.23
C VAL A 46 2.88 -6.85 -9.09
N VAL A 47 1.72 -6.95 -9.75
CA VAL A 47 0.80 -8.08 -9.60
C VAL A 47 1.25 -9.29 -10.41
N ASN A 48 1.62 -9.11 -11.68
CA ASN A 48 1.84 -10.22 -12.61
C ASN A 48 3.30 -10.65 -12.74
N ARG A 49 4.26 -9.76 -12.46
CA ARG A 49 5.68 -10.01 -12.72
C ARG A 49 6.44 -10.43 -11.47
N TYR A 50 6.14 -9.79 -10.34
CA TYR A 50 6.88 -10.04 -9.10
C TYR A 50 6.19 -11.11 -8.27
N ARG A 51 6.88 -12.23 -8.06
CA ARG A 51 6.48 -13.28 -7.12
C ARG A 51 7.08 -12.99 -5.75
N ILE A 52 6.38 -13.38 -4.69
CA ILE A 52 6.85 -13.14 -3.32
C ILE A 52 7.62 -14.38 -2.87
N LYS A 53 8.95 -14.30 -2.80
CA LYS A 53 9.76 -15.35 -2.18
C LYS A 53 9.83 -15.07 -0.68
N LEU A 54 9.42 -16.02 0.16
CA LEU A 54 9.63 -15.91 1.60
C LEU A 54 11.13 -15.92 1.89
N PRO A 55 11.65 -15.07 2.78
CA PRO A 55 13.05 -15.12 3.09
C PRO A 55 13.39 -16.45 3.77
N ASN A 56 14.58 -16.98 3.50
CA ASN A 56 15.05 -18.28 3.97
C ASN A 56 14.19 -19.49 3.54
N SER A 57 13.39 -19.35 2.49
CA SER A 57 12.62 -20.43 1.88
C SER A 57 12.71 -20.37 0.36
N ASP A 58 12.74 -21.52 -0.30
CA ASP A 58 12.61 -21.60 -1.76
C ASP A 58 11.15 -21.56 -2.23
N THR A 59 10.22 -21.27 -1.32
CA THR A 59 8.79 -21.22 -1.59
C THR A 59 8.35 -19.80 -1.95
N PHE A 60 7.60 -19.71 -3.05
CA PHE A 60 6.88 -18.51 -3.42
C PHE A 60 5.49 -18.52 -2.80
N VAL A 61 5.12 -17.44 -2.13
CA VAL A 61 3.79 -17.21 -1.58
C VAL A 61 3.04 -16.20 -2.44
N ASP A 62 2.58 -16.69 -3.58
CA ASP A 62 1.70 -15.92 -4.44
C ASP A 62 0.28 -15.87 -3.85
N ASN A 63 -0.54 -14.90 -4.28
CA ASN A 63 -1.94 -14.75 -3.86
C ASN A 63 -2.18 -14.43 -2.37
N ARG A 64 -1.27 -13.68 -1.73
CA ARG A 64 -1.45 -13.19 -0.35
C ARG A 64 -1.89 -11.74 -0.25
N ALA A 65 -1.46 -10.91 -1.21
CA ALA A 65 -1.83 -9.52 -1.33
C ALA A 65 -2.55 -9.29 -2.66
N TYR A 66 -3.70 -8.64 -2.58
CA TYR A 66 -4.60 -8.32 -3.67
C TYR A 66 -4.68 -6.81 -3.82
N TYR A 67 -5.26 -6.35 -4.92
CA TYR A 67 -5.39 -4.93 -5.16
C TYR A 67 -6.72 -4.58 -5.82
N LYS A 68 -7.15 -3.35 -5.59
CA LYS A 68 -8.23 -2.70 -6.32
C LYS A 68 -7.85 -1.26 -6.61
N ARG A 69 -8.16 -0.79 -7.81
CA ARG A 69 -7.93 0.60 -8.23
C ARG A 69 -9.26 1.32 -8.43
N PHE A 70 -9.33 2.56 -7.94
CA PHE A 70 -10.41 3.50 -8.15
C PHE A 70 -9.80 4.81 -8.65
N SER A 71 -9.92 5.12 -9.94
CA SER A 71 -9.24 6.27 -10.56
C SER A 71 -7.71 6.23 -10.33
N ASP A 72 -7.18 7.18 -9.58
CA ASP A 72 -5.79 7.41 -9.18
C ASP A 72 -5.44 6.80 -7.82
N THR A 73 -6.43 6.25 -7.12
CA THR A 73 -6.26 5.58 -5.84
C THR A 73 -6.08 4.06 -6.05
N ILE A 74 -5.12 3.49 -5.33
CA ILE A 74 -4.88 2.04 -5.27
C ILE A 74 -5.02 1.57 -3.83
N ILE A 75 -5.82 0.52 -3.63
CA ILE A 75 -5.94 -0.18 -2.37
C ILE A 75 -5.27 -1.54 -2.52
N LEU A 76 -4.27 -1.84 -1.70
CA LEU A 76 -3.73 -3.19 -1.53
C LEU A 76 -4.29 -3.78 -0.24
N PHE A 77 -4.59 -5.08 -0.23
CA PHE A 77 -5.10 -5.73 0.98
C PHE A 77 -4.80 -7.23 0.99
N THR A 78 -4.74 -7.80 2.19
CA THR A 78 -4.58 -9.25 2.39
C THR A 78 -5.92 -9.91 2.67
N LEU A 79 -6.03 -11.23 2.51
CA LEU A 79 -7.25 -11.98 2.87
C LEU A 79 -7.27 -12.46 4.32
N ASP A 80 -6.09 -12.51 4.93
CA ASP A 80 -5.78 -12.98 6.28
C ASP A 80 -4.71 -12.08 6.91
N ASP A 81 -4.29 -12.34 8.14
CA ASP A 81 -3.33 -11.51 8.88
C ASP A 81 -2.09 -12.26 9.40
N GLN A 82 -1.72 -13.36 8.74
CA GLN A 82 -0.53 -14.12 9.05
C GLN A 82 0.76 -13.35 8.73
N ILE A 83 1.90 -13.84 9.21
CA ILE A 83 3.21 -13.19 9.04
C ILE A 83 3.58 -13.10 7.55
N GLU A 84 3.24 -14.10 6.75
CA GLU A 84 3.47 -14.08 5.31
C GLU A 84 2.61 -13.03 4.60
N ASP A 85 1.42 -12.74 5.12
CA ASP A 85 0.54 -11.69 4.60
C ASP A 85 1.10 -10.30 4.94
N LEU A 86 1.68 -10.15 6.13
CA LEU A 86 2.42 -8.94 6.51
C LEU A 86 3.63 -8.72 5.60
N TYR A 87 4.41 -9.77 5.33
CA TYR A 87 5.53 -9.68 4.39
C TYR A 87 5.04 -9.33 2.98
N ALA A 88 3.97 -9.98 2.51
CA ALA A 88 3.40 -9.75 1.20
C ALA A 88 2.94 -8.30 1.00
N ILE A 89 2.20 -7.73 1.95
CA ILE A 89 1.69 -6.36 1.83
C ILE A 89 2.82 -5.34 1.83
N LEU A 90 3.83 -5.50 2.70
CA LEU A 90 4.98 -4.58 2.77
C LEU A 90 5.81 -4.65 1.49
N PHE A 91 6.14 -5.85 1.03
CA PHE A 91 6.93 -6.05 -0.19
C PHE A 91 6.22 -5.51 -1.43
N LYS A 92 4.92 -5.82 -1.61
CA LYS A 92 4.13 -5.32 -2.75
C LYS A 92 3.94 -3.81 -2.70
N SER A 93 3.79 -3.24 -1.51
CA SER A 93 3.70 -1.79 -1.30
C SER A 93 5.00 -1.07 -1.70
N ALA A 94 6.15 -1.60 -1.29
CA ALA A 94 7.46 -1.07 -1.68
C ALA A 94 7.65 -1.13 -3.20
N LEU A 95 7.35 -2.29 -3.80
CA LEU A 95 7.45 -2.45 -5.25
C LEU A 95 6.51 -1.51 -6.01
N LEU A 96 5.27 -1.33 -5.57
CA LEU A 96 4.33 -0.41 -6.20
C LEU A 96 4.85 1.02 -6.19
N PHE A 97 5.32 1.48 -5.03
CA PHE A 97 5.91 2.80 -4.89
C PHE A 97 7.14 2.97 -5.81
N CYS A 98 8.05 2.00 -5.80
CA CYS A 98 9.28 2.10 -6.60
C CYS A 98 9.00 2.02 -8.11
N GLU A 99 8.07 1.18 -8.56
CA GLU A 99 7.67 1.09 -9.97
C GLU A 99 6.93 2.35 -10.45
N SER A 100 6.05 2.95 -9.61
CA SER A 100 5.39 4.21 -9.96
C SER A 100 6.39 5.37 -10.02
N LEU A 101 7.32 5.44 -9.06
CA LEU A 101 8.31 6.50 -9.00
C LEU A 101 9.28 6.47 -10.19
N LYS A 102 9.70 5.28 -10.66
CA LYS A 102 10.50 5.12 -11.89
C LYS A 102 9.81 5.68 -13.15
N LYS A 103 8.48 5.77 -13.11
CA LYS A 103 7.65 6.33 -14.19
C LYS A 103 7.24 7.77 -13.93
N CYS A 104 7.87 8.44 -12.96
CA CYS A 104 7.54 9.80 -12.54
C CYS A 104 6.08 9.95 -12.06
N VAL A 105 5.49 8.88 -11.53
CA VAL A 105 4.16 8.91 -10.90
C VAL A 105 4.35 8.95 -9.38
N PRO A 106 4.28 10.15 -8.76
CA PRO A 106 4.47 10.31 -7.33
C PRO A 106 3.26 9.72 -6.59
N LEU A 107 3.53 8.72 -5.77
CA LEU A 107 2.54 8.16 -4.86
C LEU A 107 2.78 8.61 -3.43
N ARG A 108 1.71 8.63 -2.66
CA ARG A 108 1.72 8.71 -1.21
C ARG A 108 0.90 7.57 -0.68
N GLY A 109 1.41 6.87 0.32
CA GLY A 109 0.68 5.74 0.88
C GLY A 109 0.71 5.66 2.40
N GLY A 110 -0.28 4.95 2.92
CA GLY A 110 -0.29 4.47 4.30
C GLY A 110 -0.65 2.99 4.35
N ILE A 111 -0.14 2.26 5.34
CA ILE A 111 -0.48 0.86 5.60
C ILE A 111 -0.96 0.72 7.04
N ALA A 112 -2.15 0.17 7.22
CA ALA A 112 -2.75 -0.07 8.51
C ALA A 112 -3.19 -1.53 8.69
N TYR A 113 -3.33 -1.92 9.95
CA TYR A 113 -3.81 -3.24 10.35
C TYR A 113 -5.12 -3.09 11.13
N GLY A 114 -6.13 -3.87 10.77
CA GLY A 114 -7.40 -3.87 11.51
C GLY A 114 -8.55 -4.44 10.71
N GLU A 115 -9.76 -4.15 11.19
CA GLU A 115 -10.99 -4.65 10.59
C GLU A 115 -11.17 -4.16 9.16
N PHE A 116 -11.36 -5.11 8.24
CA PHE A 116 -11.62 -4.84 6.84
C PHE A 116 -12.60 -5.86 6.27
N PHE A 117 -13.57 -5.38 5.50
CA PHE A 117 -14.61 -6.16 4.84
C PHE A 117 -14.38 -6.14 3.35
N ILE A 118 -14.56 -7.30 2.72
CA ILE A 118 -14.42 -7.47 1.29
C ILE A 118 -15.64 -8.23 0.79
N ASN A 119 -16.25 -7.71 -0.28
CA ASN A 119 -17.20 -8.43 -1.11
C ASN A 119 -16.77 -8.26 -2.57
N PHE A 120 -16.17 -9.30 -3.13
CA PHE A 120 -15.68 -9.29 -4.51
C PHE A 120 -16.81 -9.27 -5.55
N ASP A 121 -17.96 -9.86 -5.23
CA ASP A 121 -19.10 -9.96 -6.16
C ASP A 121 -19.79 -8.61 -6.34
N LEU A 122 -19.82 -7.79 -5.28
CA LEU A 122 -20.40 -6.44 -5.29
C LEU A 122 -19.36 -5.33 -5.45
N ASP A 123 -18.08 -5.68 -5.55
CA ASP A 123 -16.96 -4.73 -5.60
C ASP A 123 -16.91 -3.76 -4.40
N MET A 124 -17.27 -4.25 -3.21
CA MET A 124 -17.37 -3.44 -2.00
C MET A 124 -16.22 -3.71 -1.04
N PHE A 125 -15.56 -2.63 -0.62
CA PHE A 125 -14.43 -2.64 0.30
C PHE A 125 -14.63 -1.55 1.35
N LEU A 126 -14.62 -1.91 2.62
CA LEU A 126 -14.81 -0.95 3.71
C LEU A 126 -14.18 -1.48 4.98
N GLY A 127 -13.82 -0.60 5.91
CA GLY A 127 -13.33 -1.00 7.22
C GLY A 127 -12.41 0.05 7.82
N LYS A 128 -12.18 -0.09 9.13
CA LYS A 128 -11.32 0.82 9.88
C LYS A 128 -9.90 0.83 9.34
N ALA A 129 -9.35 -0.32 8.95
CA ALA A 129 -8.01 -0.40 8.38
C ALA A 129 -7.86 0.42 7.08
N LEU A 130 -8.90 0.52 6.26
CA LEU A 130 -8.85 1.33 5.03
C LEU A 130 -8.82 2.83 5.35
N ILE A 131 -9.64 3.27 6.30
CA ILE A 131 -9.67 4.67 6.76
C ILE A 131 -8.33 5.03 7.39
N ASP A 132 -7.84 4.20 8.31
CA ASP A 132 -6.56 4.44 9.00
C ASP A 132 -5.39 4.48 8.00
N ALA A 133 -5.37 3.60 7.00
CA ALA A 133 -4.37 3.62 5.93
C ALA A 133 -4.43 4.90 5.08
N HIS A 134 -5.65 5.36 4.74
CA HIS A 134 -5.86 6.61 4.03
C HIS A 134 -5.33 7.80 4.85
N ASP A 135 -5.74 7.91 6.11
CA ASP A 135 -5.38 9.01 7.01
C ASP A 135 -3.87 9.08 7.28
N LEU A 136 -3.22 7.92 7.46
CA LEU A 136 -1.77 7.82 7.63
C LEU A 136 -1.01 8.36 6.42
N GLY A 137 -1.44 7.96 5.22
CA GLY A 137 -0.88 8.48 3.98
C GLY A 137 -1.10 9.99 3.91
N GLU A 138 -2.35 10.42 4.03
CA GLU A 138 -2.76 11.79 3.73
C GLU A 138 -2.16 12.84 4.69
N THR A 139 -1.96 12.48 5.96
CA THR A 139 -1.34 13.33 6.99
C THR A 139 0.13 13.63 6.68
N ALA A 140 0.83 12.70 6.03
CA ALA A 140 2.24 12.86 5.72
C ALA A 140 2.46 13.84 4.57
N GLN A 141 3.46 14.71 4.69
CA GLN A 141 3.81 15.72 3.70
C GLN A 141 5.11 15.35 2.95
N TRP A 142 5.17 14.11 2.48
CA TRP A 142 6.33 13.58 1.76
C TRP A 142 5.93 12.52 0.72
N LEU A 143 6.91 12.07 -0.06
CA LEU A 143 6.81 10.93 -0.95
C LEU A 143 7.30 9.70 -0.20
N GLY A 144 6.37 8.86 0.25
CA GLY A 144 6.71 7.67 1.02
C GLY A 144 5.46 6.90 1.45
N VAL A 145 5.71 5.87 2.24
CA VAL A 145 4.67 4.97 2.74
C VAL A 145 4.74 4.94 4.26
N VAL A 146 3.71 5.49 4.91
CA VAL A 146 3.61 5.55 6.38
C VAL A 146 2.99 4.27 6.92
N ILE A 147 3.47 3.79 8.06
CA ILE A 147 3.12 2.50 8.62
C ILE A 147 2.46 2.68 10.00
N ASP A 148 1.34 2.00 10.20
CA ASP A 148 0.65 1.93 11.49
C ASP A 148 1.53 1.29 12.60
N ASP A 149 1.31 1.71 13.83
CA ASP A 149 2.08 1.25 14.98
C ASP A 149 1.93 -0.27 15.22
N ALA A 150 0.75 -0.85 14.98
CA ALA A 150 0.56 -2.29 15.17
C ALA A 150 1.39 -3.11 14.19
N ILE A 151 1.58 -2.62 12.96
CA ILE A 151 2.48 -3.22 11.98
C ILE A 151 3.94 -3.03 12.42
N TYR A 152 4.30 -1.83 12.89
CA TYR A 152 5.66 -1.56 13.36
C TYR A 152 6.08 -2.49 14.51
N GLN A 153 5.17 -2.82 15.44
CA GLN A 153 5.48 -3.77 16.52
C GLN A 153 5.74 -5.19 16.00
N LYS A 154 5.11 -5.58 14.89
CA LYS A 154 5.30 -6.89 14.23
C LYS A 154 6.51 -6.94 13.29
N ARG A 155 7.21 -5.83 13.05
CA ARG A 155 8.29 -5.74 12.04
C ARG A 155 9.43 -6.72 12.22
N ASN A 156 9.73 -7.14 13.46
CA ASN A 156 10.82 -8.08 13.73
C ASN A 156 10.42 -9.54 13.46
N LEU A 157 9.14 -9.80 13.17
CA LEU A 157 8.65 -11.13 12.79
C LEU A 157 8.94 -11.45 11.32
N ILE A 158 9.20 -10.43 10.50
CA ILE A 158 9.59 -10.58 9.11
C ILE A 158 11.11 -10.49 8.99
N PRO A 159 11.73 -11.29 8.11
CA PRO A 159 13.18 -11.21 7.90
C PRO A 159 13.57 -9.91 7.20
N ASP A 160 14.74 -9.39 7.54
CA ASP A 160 15.32 -8.25 6.85
C ASP A 160 15.57 -8.55 5.36
N HIS A 161 15.36 -7.54 4.52
CA HIS A 161 15.71 -7.61 3.11
C HIS A 161 17.05 -6.91 2.89
N GLN A 162 18.04 -7.63 2.35
CA GLN A 162 19.38 -7.07 2.12
C GLN A 162 20.01 -6.44 3.37
N ASN A 163 19.84 -7.07 4.55
CA ASN A 163 20.29 -6.58 5.86
C ASN A 163 19.67 -5.23 6.28
N GLN A 164 18.51 -4.87 5.72
CA GLN A 164 17.73 -3.72 6.16
C GLN A 164 16.32 -4.16 6.57
N PRO A 165 15.78 -3.60 7.67
CA PRO A 165 14.41 -3.85 8.05
C PRO A 165 13.46 -3.20 7.04
N PHE A 166 12.32 -3.84 6.76
CA PHE A 166 11.29 -3.25 5.89
C PHE A 166 10.68 -1.97 6.47
N VAL A 167 10.63 -1.86 7.80
CA VAL A 167 9.97 -0.74 8.49
C VAL A 167 10.92 -0.10 9.47
N VAL A 168 11.10 1.22 9.37
CA VAL A 168 11.97 2.03 10.23
C VAL A 168 11.21 3.19 10.84
N LYS A 169 11.76 3.77 11.93
CA LYS A 169 11.30 5.07 12.42
C LYS A 169 11.99 6.18 11.64
N TRP A 170 11.22 7.17 11.22
CA TRP A 170 11.71 8.31 10.45
C TRP A 170 11.05 9.61 10.89
N ASP A 171 11.70 10.72 10.57
CA ASP A 171 11.21 12.08 10.76
C ASP A 171 10.23 12.44 9.64
N LEU A 172 8.94 12.29 9.92
CA LEU A 172 7.85 12.54 8.98
C LEU A 172 7.38 14.00 9.06
N PRO A 173 7.52 14.79 7.99
CA PRO A 173 6.85 16.09 7.93
C PRO A 173 5.34 15.87 7.84
N ILE A 174 4.56 16.57 8.67
CA ILE A 174 3.08 16.45 8.68
C ILE A 174 2.41 17.75 8.21
N LYS A 175 1.24 17.62 7.57
CA LYS A 175 0.51 18.76 6.99
C LYS A 175 0.09 19.83 7.98
N SER A 176 -0.17 19.48 9.25
CA SER A 176 -0.93 20.39 10.13
C SER A 176 -0.12 21.59 10.65
N ASP A 177 1.22 21.52 10.75
CA ASP A 177 1.97 22.57 11.47
C ASP A 177 3.42 22.81 10.99
N LYS A 178 3.84 22.28 9.83
CA LYS A 178 5.28 22.15 9.48
C LYS A 178 6.09 21.44 10.56
N GLU A 179 5.41 20.72 11.45
CA GLU A 179 6.03 19.93 12.50
C GLU A 179 6.56 18.64 11.89
N ILE A 180 7.73 18.20 12.38
CA ILE A 180 8.30 16.91 12.03
C ILE A 180 7.97 15.97 13.19
N LYS A 181 7.22 14.91 12.92
CA LYS A 181 6.92 13.88 13.92
C LYS A 181 7.67 12.60 13.60
N LYS A 182 8.16 11.93 14.63
CA LYS A 182 8.66 10.56 14.47
C LYS A 182 7.48 9.65 14.13
N GLY A 183 7.54 8.99 12.99
CA GLY A 183 6.58 7.96 12.60
C GLY A 183 7.26 6.77 11.93
N ASN A 184 6.49 5.73 11.64
CA ASN A 184 7.02 4.52 11.03
C ASN A 184 6.85 4.61 9.52
N THR A 185 7.88 4.21 8.77
CA THR A 185 7.88 4.24 7.30
C THR A 185 8.41 2.94 6.75
N LEU A 186 7.92 2.59 5.56
CA LEU A 186 8.54 1.57 4.72
C LEU A 186 9.92 2.05 4.25
N VAL A 187 10.87 1.12 4.16
CA VAL A 187 12.13 1.30 3.43
C VAL A 187 11.86 0.94 1.97
N LEU A 188 12.16 1.88 1.06
CA LEU A 188 11.77 1.86 -0.36
C LEU A 188 12.96 1.68 -1.28
#